data_AF-A0A6I2G5Q8-F1
#
_entry.id   AF-A0A6I2G5Q8-F1
#
_cell.length_a   1.000
_cell.length_b   1.000
_cell.length_c   1.000
_cell.angle_alpha   90.00
_cell.angle_beta   90.00
_cell.angle_gamma   90.00
#
_symmetry.space_group_name_H-M   'P 1'
#
loop_
_entity.id
_entity.type
_entity.pdbx_description
1 polymer ?
#
loop_
_entity_poly.entity_id
_entity_poly.type
_entity_poly.pdbx_seq_one_letter_code
_entity_poly.pdbx_strand_id
1 'polypeptide(L)'
;MSDTARNDPRIVRQLAQFLDRYLREAESGERTAGFAQRRVEAELAQQIAKRQRELASAKQEYESCCRIEDADCSGPRRVLERCVRALDAAHRAQRMYDASTAEYISAAARFARVRVSLATESKQLLATIADDLDAYGRATAAASSVTFASGGASTRIHGTAASTPSLSHPPGFPAGYAMVPVGALDTSGSNVGGPGSFKSDSTPDDLEWGFETFNSVIVRALRQGKGLDYFRERDSNEGLCGTRSYAMTYTGFLADDEAVRVRLRPDGTFEVRNGFHRIWVAQRMGLADIPAKVVD
;
A
#
# COMPACT_ATOMS: atom_id res chain seq x y z
N MET A 1 -16.65 -20.95 17.44
CA MET A 1 -17.21 -19.61 17.69
C MET A 1 -18.31 -19.42 16.66
N SER A 2 -19.49 -19.09 17.16
CA SER A 2 -20.78 -19.14 16.50
C SER A 2 -20.94 -18.13 15.36
N ASP A 3 -21.68 -18.51 14.33
CA ASP A 3 -22.16 -17.67 13.22
C ASP A 3 -22.89 -16.38 13.67
N THR A 4 -23.15 -16.20 14.97
CA THR A 4 -23.65 -14.95 15.56
C THR A 4 -22.70 -13.77 15.43
N ALA A 5 -21.39 -13.98 15.26
CA ALA A 5 -20.46 -12.88 15.00
C ALA A 5 -20.63 -12.25 13.60
N ARG A 6 -21.27 -12.95 12.65
CA ARG A 6 -21.53 -12.44 11.29
C ARG A 6 -22.71 -11.48 11.19
N ASN A 7 -23.54 -11.37 12.24
CA ASN A 7 -24.82 -10.65 12.22
C ASN A 7 -24.96 -9.63 13.36
N ASP A 8 -23.85 -9.00 13.82
CA ASP A 8 -23.93 -7.93 14.83
C ASP A 8 -23.95 -6.53 14.16
N PRO A 9 -25.06 -5.77 14.26
CA PRO A 9 -25.14 -4.38 13.77
C PRO A 9 -24.02 -3.48 14.31
N ARG A 10 -23.47 -3.77 15.48
CA ARG A 10 -22.35 -3.01 16.08
C ARG A 10 -21.07 -3.15 15.26
N ILE A 11 -20.78 -4.35 14.72
CA ILE A 11 -19.61 -4.58 13.87
C ILE A 11 -19.76 -3.80 12.56
N VAL A 12 -20.95 -3.78 11.97
CA VAL A 12 -21.24 -3.02 10.74
C VAL A 12 -21.05 -1.52 10.96
N ARG A 13 -21.53 -0.99 12.09
CA ARG A 13 -21.30 0.42 12.47
C ARG A 13 -19.82 0.72 12.74
N GLN A 14 -19.08 -0.23 13.33
CA GLN A 14 -17.64 -0.10 13.54
C GLN A 14 -16.87 -0.07 12.21
N LEU A 15 -17.26 -0.88 11.22
CA LEU A 15 -16.68 -0.83 9.87
C LEU A 15 -16.91 0.53 9.20
N ALA A 16 -18.09 1.13 9.36
CA ALA A 16 -18.36 2.48 8.86
C ALA A 16 -17.44 3.54 9.51
N GLN A 17 -17.19 3.42 10.82
CA GLN A 17 -16.24 4.30 11.52
C GLN A 17 -14.79 4.12 11.04
N PHE A 18 -14.37 2.88 10.78
CA PHE A 18 -13.04 2.61 10.19
C PHE A 18 -12.90 3.18 8.78
N LEU A 19 -13.96 3.08 7.97
CA LEU A 19 -13.99 3.72 6.66
C LEU A 19 -13.83 5.25 6.78
N ASP A 20 -14.54 5.90 7.71
CA ASP A 20 -14.38 7.35 7.96
C ASP A 20 -12.99 7.74 8.44
N ARG A 21 -12.35 6.89 9.23
CA ARG A 21 -10.97 7.10 9.66
C ARG A 21 -10.01 7.01 8.47
N TYR A 22 -10.14 5.97 7.65
CA TYR A 22 -9.30 5.78 6.47
C TYR A 22 -9.42 6.94 5.49
N LEU A 23 -10.63 7.45 5.26
CA LEU A 23 -10.84 8.62 4.38
C LEU A 23 -10.15 9.87 4.90
N ARG A 24 -10.21 10.12 6.22
CA ARG A 24 -9.51 11.25 6.84
C ARG A 24 -7.99 11.11 6.76
N GLU A 25 -7.45 9.90 6.93
CA GLU A 25 -6.03 9.62 6.76
C GLU A 25 -5.58 9.85 5.31
N ALA A 26 -6.38 9.40 4.34
CA ALA A 26 -6.11 9.62 2.92
C ALA A 26 -6.17 11.12 2.52
N GLU A 27 -7.13 11.89 3.03
CA GLU A 27 -7.19 13.35 2.86
C GLU A 27 -6.01 14.08 3.52
N SER A 28 -5.55 13.58 4.67
CA SER A 28 -4.34 14.09 5.31
C SER A 28 -3.10 13.85 4.45
N GLY A 29 -2.98 12.66 3.86
CA GLY A 29 -1.91 12.32 2.92
C GLY A 29 -1.88 13.25 1.69
N GLU A 30 -3.03 13.49 1.06
CA GLU A 30 -3.17 14.41 -0.07
C GLU A 30 -2.74 15.84 0.28
N ARG A 31 -3.13 16.34 1.46
CA ARG A 31 -2.70 17.66 1.93
C ARG A 31 -1.19 17.74 2.12
N THR A 32 -0.59 16.73 2.75
CA THR A 32 0.87 16.64 2.94
C THR A 32 1.62 16.63 1.61
N ALA A 33 1.15 15.85 0.63
CA ALA A 33 1.72 15.85 -0.71
C ALA A 33 1.62 17.23 -1.38
N GLY A 34 0.47 17.91 -1.26
CA GLY A 34 0.30 19.27 -1.76
C GLY A 34 1.21 20.31 -1.09
N PHE A 35 1.52 20.17 0.21
CA PHE A 35 2.52 21.00 0.88
C PHE A 35 3.94 20.72 0.38
N ALA A 36 4.30 19.46 0.20
CA ALA A 36 5.60 19.07 -0.33
C ALA A 36 5.81 19.61 -1.75
N GLN A 37 4.79 19.51 -2.61
CA GLN A 37 4.80 20.05 -3.97
C GLN A 37 5.06 21.56 -3.98
N ARG A 38 4.29 22.35 -3.21
CA ARG A 38 4.50 23.81 -3.10
C ARG A 38 5.89 24.18 -2.59
N ARG A 39 6.46 23.38 -1.69
CA ARG A 39 7.82 23.61 -1.19
C ARG A 39 8.86 23.43 -2.30
N VAL A 40 8.72 22.39 -3.12
CA VAL A 40 9.63 22.13 -4.25
C VAL A 40 9.49 23.25 -5.31
N GLU A 41 8.26 23.68 -5.62
CA GLU A 41 8.02 24.81 -6.51
C GLU A 41 8.72 26.10 -6.03
N ALA A 42 8.58 26.41 -4.74
CA ALA A 42 9.22 27.59 -4.15
C ALA A 42 10.76 27.50 -4.21
N GLU A 43 11.33 26.33 -3.93
CA GLU A 43 12.77 26.11 -4.00
C GLU A 43 13.30 26.23 -5.44
N LEU A 44 12.57 25.69 -6.41
CA LEU A 44 12.95 25.75 -7.82
C LEU A 44 12.88 27.18 -8.35
N ALA A 45 11.83 27.93 -8.00
CA ALA A 45 11.71 29.35 -8.31
C ALA A 45 12.86 30.17 -7.68
N GLN A 46 13.22 29.88 -6.43
CA GLN A 46 14.35 30.53 -5.76
C GLN A 46 15.68 30.25 -6.47
N GLN A 47 15.92 29.00 -6.90
CA GLN A 47 17.13 28.63 -7.64
C GLN A 47 17.18 29.33 -9.00
N ILE A 48 16.08 29.35 -9.75
CA ILE A 48 16.01 30.06 -11.04
C ILE A 48 16.33 31.55 -10.85
N ALA A 49 15.70 32.21 -9.87
CA ALA A 49 15.95 33.62 -9.58
C ALA A 49 17.42 33.87 -9.17
N LYS A 50 18.03 32.96 -8.40
CA LYS A 50 19.46 33.03 -8.07
C LYS A 50 20.33 32.93 -9.33
N ARG A 51 20.08 31.96 -10.21
CA ARG A 51 20.83 31.78 -11.45
C ARG A 51 20.67 32.95 -12.42
N GLN A 52 19.50 33.56 -12.48
CA GLN A 52 19.28 34.78 -13.26
C GLN A 52 20.14 35.95 -12.78
N ARG A 53 20.26 36.14 -11.45
CA ARG A 53 21.15 37.16 -10.88
C ARG A 53 22.62 36.87 -11.17
N GLU A 54 23.06 35.62 -11.03
CA GLU A 54 24.43 35.19 -11.37
C GLU A 54 24.73 35.46 -12.86
N LEU A 55 23.79 35.14 -13.75
CA LEU A 55 23.92 35.42 -15.18
C LEU A 55 24.01 36.91 -15.48
N ALA A 56 23.19 37.75 -14.82
CA ALA A 56 23.23 39.19 -14.98
C ALA A 56 24.59 39.78 -14.55
N SER A 57 25.13 39.33 -13.40
CA SER A 57 26.47 39.73 -12.94
C SER A 57 27.56 39.33 -13.92
N ALA A 58 27.56 38.06 -14.36
CA ALA A 58 28.55 37.56 -15.32
C ALA A 58 28.50 38.30 -16.66
N LYS A 59 27.30 38.69 -17.10
CA LYS A 59 27.10 39.49 -18.32
C LYS A 59 27.70 40.89 -18.16
N GLN A 60 27.44 41.56 -17.04
CA GLN A 60 28.01 42.88 -16.75
C GLN A 60 29.55 42.84 -16.67
N GLU A 61 30.12 41.82 -16.04
CA GLU A 61 31.57 41.62 -15.95
C GLU A 61 32.19 41.40 -17.34
N TYR A 62 31.59 40.54 -18.16
CA TYR A 62 32.03 40.30 -19.54
C TYR A 62 31.97 41.59 -20.38
N GLU A 63 30.85 42.33 -20.33
CA GLU A 63 30.69 43.59 -21.04
C GLU A 63 31.70 44.66 -20.56
N SER A 64 31.99 44.71 -19.26
CA SER A 64 32.97 45.65 -18.70
C SER A 64 34.39 45.32 -19.16
N CYS A 65 34.76 44.04 -19.20
CA CYS A 65 36.04 43.60 -19.76
C CYS A 65 36.17 43.99 -21.23
N CYS A 66 35.13 43.78 -22.04
CA CYS A 66 35.16 44.07 -23.49
C CYS A 66 35.28 45.56 -23.82
N ARG A 67 35.11 46.46 -22.85
CA ARG A 67 35.32 47.92 -23.04
C ARG A 67 36.77 48.34 -22.88
N ILE A 68 37.64 47.49 -22.34
CA ILE A 68 39.07 47.76 -22.18
C ILE A 68 39.77 47.29 -23.45
N GLU A 69 40.47 48.20 -24.13
CA GLU A 69 41.30 47.84 -25.29
C GLU A 69 42.36 46.81 -24.91
N ASP A 70 42.58 45.82 -25.78
CA ASP A 70 43.55 44.73 -25.63
C ASP A 70 43.36 43.81 -24.40
N ALA A 71 42.22 43.86 -23.70
CA ALA A 71 41.94 42.96 -22.58
C ALA A 71 41.58 41.53 -23.04
N ASP A 72 42.17 40.51 -22.38
CA ASP A 72 41.76 39.11 -22.57
C ASP A 72 40.47 38.81 -21.79
N CYS A 73 39.33 38.85 -22.49
CA CYS A 73 38.02 38.54 -21.92
C CYS A 73 37.63 37.06 -21.99
N SER A 74 38.58 36.15 -22.25
CA SER A 74 38.31 34.71 -22.29
C SER A 74 37.83 34.15 -20.93
N GLY A 75 38.34 34.68 -19.81
CA GLY A 75 37.91 34.32 -18.46
C GLY A 75 36.44 34.66 -18.19
N PRO A 76 36.04 35.94 -18.24
CA PRO A 76 34.65 36.36 -18.07
C PRO A 76 33.69 35.68 -19.05
N ARG A 77 34.11 35.46 -20.30
CA ARG A 77 33.32 34.70 -21.29
C ARG A 77 32.99 33.28 -20.81
N ARG A 78 33.97 32.54 -20.30
CA ARG A 78 33.76 31.17 -19.77
C ARG A 78 32.80 31.17 -18.58
N VAL A 79 32.86 32.19 -17.72
CA VAL A 79 31.93 32.35 -16.59
C VAL A 79 30.51 32.60 -17.12
N LEU A 80 30.35 33.53 -18.06
CA LEU A 80 29.07 33.80 -18.70
C LEU A 80 28.45 32.54 -19.33
N GLU A 81 29.22 31.81 -20.13
CA GLU A 81 28.77 30.55 -20.75
C GLU A 81 28.37 29.49 -19.70
N ARG A 82 29.08 29.43 -18.56
CA ARG A 82 28.72 28.53 -17.45
C ARG A 82 27.39 28.94 -16.80
N CYS A 83 27.17 30.23 -16.58
CA CYS A 83 25.91 30.76 -16.04
C CYS A 83 24.74 30.50 -16.99
N VAL A 84 24.91 30.67 -18.30
CA VAL A 84 23.90 30.33 -19.32
C VAL A 84 23.52 28.85 -19.23
N ARG A 85 24.52 27.95 -19.28
CA ARG A 85 24.26 26.49 -19.18
C ARG A 85 23.57 26.11 -17.88
N ALA A 86 23.93 26.75 -16.76
CA ALA A 86 23.31 26.50 -15.47
C ALA A 86 21.84 26.96 -15.41
N LEU A 87 21.52 28.12 -15.99
CA LEU A 87 20.14 28.61 -16.07
C LEU A 87 19.29 27.72 -16.99
N ASP A 88 19.83 27.30 -18.14
CA ASP A 88 19.14 26.37 -19.04
C ASP A 88 18.86 25.02 -18.39
N ALA A 89 19.80 24.52 -17.58
CA ALA A 89 19.60 23.30 -16.80
C ALA A 89 18.48 23.47 -15.76
N ALA A 90 18.42 24.61 -15.07
CA ALA A 90 17.35 24.92 -14.13
C ALA A 90 15.98 24.99 -14.83
N HIS A 91 15.88 25.63 -16.00
CA HIS A 91 14.65 25.65 -16.78
C HIS A 91 14.24 24.27 -17.31
N ARG A 92 15.20 23.40 -17.68
CA ARG A 92 14.89 22.00 -18.03
C ARG A 92 14.32 21.25 -16.83
N ALA A 93 14.92 21.40 -15.65
CA ALA A 93 14.42 20.80 -14.42
C ALA A 93 13.00 21.28 -14.09
N GLN A 94 12.70 22.58 -14.25
CA GLN A 94 11.34 23.12 -14.11
C GLN A 94 10.36 22.46 -15.06
N ARG A 95 10.67 22.35 -16.36
CA ARG A 95 9.76 21.70 -17.32
C ARG A 95 9.52 20.23 -17.01
N MET A 96 10.55 19.51 -16.57
CA MET A 96 10.40 18.11 -16.15
C MET A 96 9.51 18.00 -14.91
N TYR A 97 9.73 18.86 -13.92
CA TYR A 97 8.91 18.93 -12.72
C TYR A 97 7.45 19.27 -13.04
N ASP A 98 7.20 20.27 -13.89
CA ASP A 98 5.85 20.68 -14.29
C ASP A 98 5.12 19.54 -15.01
N ALA A 99 5.81 18.81 -15.89
CA ALA A 99 5.24 17.65 -16.58
C ALA A 99 4.87 16.52 -15.61
N SER A 100 5.80 16.12 -14.73
CA SER A 100 5.53 15.11 -13.70
C SER A 100 4.40 15.52 -12.76
N THR A 101 4.34 16.81 -12.41
CA THR A 101 3.31 17.37 -11.52
C THR A 101 1.94 17.38 -12.19
N ALA A 102 1.85 17.71 -13.47
CA ALA A 102 0.61 17.66 -14.23
C ALA A 102 0.03 16.22 -14.30
N GLU A 103 0.89 15.23 -14.54
CA GLU A 103 0.52 13.81 -14.51
C GLU A 103 0.01 13.41 -13.13
N TYR A 104 0.75 13.74 -12.07
CA TYR A 104 0.38 13.47 -10.68
C TYR A 104 -0.96 14.10 -10.31
N ILE A 105 -1.17 15.39 -10.58
CA ILE A 105 -2.42 16.10 -10.26
C ILE A 105 -3.61 15.42 -10.94
N SER A 106 -3.46 15.01 -12.20
CA SER A 106 -4.52 14.31 -12.93
C SER A 106 -4.85 12.95 -12.29
N ALA A 107 -3.83 12.21 -11.87
CA ALA A 107 -3.97 10.90 -11.22
C ALA A 107 -4.58 11.03 -9.83
N ALA A 108 -4.11 11.99 -9.02
CA ALA A 108 -4.63 12.30 -7.69
C ALA A 108 -6.10 12.70 -7.76
N ALA A 109 -6.49 13.54 -8.73
CA ALA A 109 -7.90 13.92 -8.91
C ALA A 109 -8.79 12.73 -9.30
N ARG A 110 -8.30 11.81 -10.15
CA ARG A 110 -9.02 10.56 -10.46
C ARG A 110 -9.16 9.68 -9.23
N PHE A 111 -8.09 9.50 -8.47
CA PHE A 111 -8.08 8.71 -7.25
C PHE A 111 -9.05 9.26 -6.20
N ALA A 112 -9.02 10.58 -5.97
CA ALA A 112 -9.94 11.24 -5.04
C ALA A 112 -11.41 11.01 -5.42
N ARG A 113 -11.76 11.07 -6.72
CA ARG A 113 -13.13 10.77 -7.20
C ARG A 113 -13.53 9.32 -6.92
N VAL A 114 -12.66 8.36 -7.25
CA VAL A 114 -12.93 6.92 -7.00
C VAL A 114 -13.08 6.66 -5.50
N ARG A 115 -12.22 7.25 -4.67
CA ARG A 115 -12.28 7.14 -3.21
C ARG A 115 -13.61 7.65 -2.66
N VAL A 116 -14.06 8.82 -3.09
CA VAL A 116 -15.35 9.40 -2.65
C VAL A 116 -16.53 8.54 -3.12
N SER A 117 -16.51 8.03 -4.35
CA SER A 117 -17.56 7.12 -4.86
C SER A 117 -17.64 5.84 -4.03
N LEU A 118 -16.52 5.14 -3.88
CA LEU A 118 -16.44 3.88 -3.12
C LEU A 118 -16.82 4.07 -1.65
N ALA A 119 -16.41 5.19 -1.05
CA ALA A 119 -16.80 5.54 0.31
C ALA A 119 -18.32 5.69 0.43
N THR A 120 -18.94 6.39 -0.53
CA THR A 120 -20.39 6.63 -0.54
C THR A 120 -21.14 5.31 -0.72
N GLU A 121 -20.76 4.51 -1.70
CA GLU A 121 -21.34 3.18 -1.97
C GLU A 121 -21.18 2.24 -0.78
N SER A 122 -19.99 2.18 -0.18
CA SER A 122 -19.72 1.32 0.98
C SER A 122 -20.53 1.74 2.21
N LYS A 123 -20.68 3.05 2.45
CA LYS A 123 -21.51 3.56 3.55
C LYS A 123 -22.99 3.21 3.35
N GLN A 124 -23.50 3.37 2.13
CA GLN A 124 -24.87 2.99 1.80
C GLN A 124 -25.10 1.50 2.04
N LEU A 125 -24.18 0.65 1.55
CA LEU A 125 -24.27 -0.79 1.74
C LEU A 125 -24.22 -1.18 3.23
N LEU A 126 -23.30 -0.61 4.00
CA LEU A 126 -23.20 -0.85 5.44
C LEU A 126 -24.45 -0.39 6.19
N ALA A 127 -25.06 0.74 5.80
CA ALA A 127 -26.31 1.21 6.37
C ALA A 127 -27.46 0.23 6.08
N THR A 128 -27.62 -0.22 4.83
CA THR A 128 -28.63 -1.22 4.45
C THR A 128 -28.45 -2.52 5.22
N ILE A 129 -27.21 -3.04 5.33
CA ILE A 129 -26.93 -4.25 6.11
C ILE A 129 -27.29 -4.06 7.58
N ALA A 130 -26.97 -2.90 8.18
CA ALA A 130 -27.30 -2.64 9.57
C ALA A 130 -28.83 -2.61 9.79
N ASP A 131 -29.58 -1.97 8.88
CA ASP A 131 -31.04 -1.92 8.94
C ASP A 131 -31.68 -3.30 8.79
N ASP A 132 -31.18 -4.12 7.86
CA ASP A 132 -31.63 -5.50 7.64
C ASP A 132 -31.37 -6.39 8.87
N LEU A 133 -30.19 -6.25 9.50
CA LEU A 133 -29.86 -6.97 10.73
C LEU A 133 -30.73 -6.52 11.92
N ASP A 134 -30.98 -5.21 12.06
CA ASP A 134 -31.87 -4.67 13.09
C ASP A 134 -33.33 -5.12 12.87
N ALA A 135 -33.78 -5.28 11.62
CA ALA A 135 -35.09 -5.86 11.29
C ALA A 135 -35.16 -7.36 11.62
N TYR A 136 -34.14 -8.12 11.23
CA TYR A 136 -34.05 -9.55 11.52
C TYR A 136 -34.03 -9.84 13.03
N GLY A 137 -33.24 -9.08 13.80
CA GLY A 137 -33.17 -9.19 15.26
C GLY A 137 -34.51 -8.91 15.94
N ARG A 138 -35.27 -7.92 15.46
CA ARG A 138 -36.62 -7.64 15.96
C ARG A 138 -37.62 -8.76 15.65
N ALA A 139 -37.58 -9.31 14.42
CA ALA A 139 -38.46 -10.40 14.02
C ALA A 139 -38.21 -11.70 14.81
N THR A 140 -36.94 -12.03 15.07
CA THR A 140 -36.56 -13.21 15.87
C THR A 140 -36.87 -13.03 17.37
N ALA A 141 -36.72 -11.81 17.91
CA ALA A 141 -37.17 -11.49 19.27
C ALA A 141 -38.69 -11.62 19.43
N ALA A 142 -39.47 -11.21 18.42
CA ALA A 142 -40.94 -11.34 18.41
C ALA A 142 -41.42 -12.79 18.20
N ALA A 143 -40.64 -13.64 17.52
CA ALA A 143 -40.96 -15.07 17.40
C ALA A 143 -40.62 -15.86 18.68
N SER A 144 -39.61 -15.44 19.42
CA SER A 144 -39.19 -16.09 20.68
C SER A 144 -40.12 -15.80 21.86
N SER A 145 -41.00 -14.80 21.75
CA SER A 145 -42.02 -14.47 22.76
C SER A 145 -43.35 -15.23 22.58
N VAL A 146 -43.47 -16.13 21.59
CA VAL A 146 -44.71 -16.90 21.31
C VAL A 146 -44.62 -18.37 21.74
N THR A 147 -43.56 -18.80 22.44
CA THR A 147 -43.48 -20.20 22.93
C THR A 147 -42.94 -20.30 24.36
N PHE A 148 -43.80 -19.96 25.32
CA PHE A 148 -43.70 -20.47 26.69
C PHE A 148 -44.99 -21.22 27.04
N ALA A 149 -45.07 -22.46 26.57
CA ALA A 149 -45.80 -23.52 27.23
C ALA A 149 -45.04 -24.85 27.01
N SER A 150 -44.85 -25.56 28.12
CA SER A 150 -44.43 -26.97 28.26
C SER A 150 -42.96 -27.38 28.04
N GLY A 151 -42.38 -27.89 29.14
CA GLY A 151 -41.73 -29.20 29.14
C GLY A 151 -40.20 -29.20 29.03
N GLY A 152 -39.52 -29.42 30.16
CA GLY A 152 -38.07 -29.53 30.22
C GLY A 152 -37.50 -30.84 29.67
N ALA A 153 -36.18 -30.84 29.46
CA ALA A 153 -35.32 -32.01 29.63
C ALA A 153 -33.85 -31.57 29.62
N SER A 154 -33.06 -32.35 30.35
CA SER A 154 -31.66 -32.15 30.70
C SER A 154 -30.69 -32.64 29.61
N THR A 155 -29.46 -32.14 29.72
CA THR A 155 -28.16 -32.76 29.34
C THR A 155 -27.81 -32.99 27.86
N ARG A 156 -26.77 -32.27 27.38
CA ARG A 156 -25.37 -32.77 27.27
C ARG A 156 -24.50 -31.75 26.52
N ILE A 157 -23.43 -31.33 27.19
CA ILE A 157 -22.27 -30.68 26.58
C ILE A 157 -21.42 -31.80 25.96
N HIS A 158 -21.12 -31.70 24.68
CA HIS A 158 -20.15 -32.55 23.98
C HIS A 158 -19.25 -31.70 23.09
N GLY A 159 -17.94 -31.80 23.37
CA GLY A 159 -16.86 -31.80 22.39
C GLY A 159 -16.63 -30.52 21.57
N THR A 160 -15.73 -29.67 22.05
CA THR A 160 -14.97 -28.75 21.19
C THR A 160 -14.06 -29.57 20.26
N ALA A 161 -14.54 -29.86 19.05
CA ALA A 161 -13.66 -30.16 17.94
C ALA A 161 -13.00 -28.85 17.49
N ALA A 162 -11.67 -28.79 17.53
CA ALA A 162 -10.90 -27.68 16.98
C ALA A 162 -11.27 -27.53 15.49
N SER A 163 -12.03 -26.49 15.16
CA SER A 163 -12.37 -26.18 13.78
C SER A 163 -11.09 -25.68 13.09
N THR A 164 -10.54 -26.50 12.19
CA THR A 164 -9.42 -26.10 11.34
C THR A 164 -9.78 -24.78 10.65
N PRO A 165 -8.93 -23.74 10.70
CA PRO A 165 -9.23 -22.48 10.05
C PRO A 165 -9.43 -22.72 8.54
N SER A 166 -10.56 -22.29 7.99
CA SER A 166 -10.80 -22.42 6.54
C SER A 166 -9.87 -21.45 5.81
N LEU A 167 -8.89 -22.00 5.11
CA LEU A 167 -7.95 -21.21 4.33
C LEU A 167 -8.57 -20.77 3.01
N SER A 168 -8.43 -19.48 2.68
CA SER A 168 -8.88 -18.95 1.39
C SER A 168 -7.82 -19.23 0.33
N HIS A 169 -8.26 -19.75 -0.83
CA HIS A 169 -7.40 -20.07 -1.96
C HIS A 169 -7.86 -19.25 -3.18
N PRO A 170 -7.31 -18.04 -3.38
CA PRO A 170 -7.67 -17.22 -4.53
C PRO A 170 -7.41 -17.96 -5.85
N PRO A 171 -8.28 -17.79 -6.87
CA PRO A 171 -8.05 -18.41 -8.18
C PRO A 171 -6.67 -18.02 -8.75
N GLY A 172 -5.95 -19.02 -9.28
CA GLY A 172 -4.61 -18.84 -9.84
C GLY A 172 -3.46 -18.93 -8.83
N PHE A 173 -3.73 -19.17 -7.54
CA PHE A 173 -2.67 -19.49 -6.58
C PHE A 173 -2.01 -20.83 -6.93
N PRO A 174 -0.68 -20.96 -6.80
CA PRO A 174 -0.01 -22.23 -6.95
C PRO A 174 -0.48 -23.25 -5.91
N ALA A 175 -0.34 -24.55 -6.22
CA ALA A 175 -0.71 -25.61 -5.28
C ALA A 175 0.06 -25.48 -3.95
N GLY A 176 -0.65 -25.66 -2.84
CA GLY A 176 -0.09 -25.52 -1.49
C GLY A 176 0.02 -24.08 -0.99
N TYR A 177 -0.37 -23.08 -1.77
CA TYR A 177 -0.44 -21.69 -1.32
C TYR A 177 -1.87 -21.29 -0.97
N ALA A 178 -2.00 -20.52 0.12
CA ALA A 178 -3.26 -19.98 0.59
C ALA A 178 -3.08 -18.61 1.24
N MET A 179 -4.19 -17.92 1.48
CA MET A 179 -4.23 -16.77 2.38
C MET A 179 -4.41 -17.28 3.81
N VAL A 180 -3.38 -17.07 4.64
CA VAL A 180 -3.32 -17.53 6.03
C VAL A 180 -3.62 -16.36 6.96
N PRO A 181 -4.55 -16.51 7.93
CA PRO A 181 -4.87 -15.46 8.88
C PRO A 181 -3.64 -15.06 9.70
N VAL A 182 -3.32 -13.77 9.72
CA VAL A 182 -2.15 -13.24 10.46
C VAL A 182 -2.27 -13.54 11.95
N GLY A 183 -3.49 -13.46 12.51
CA GLY A 183 -3.76 -13.76 13.91
C GLY A 183 -3.62 -15.24 14.29
N ALA A 184 -3.51 -16.15 13.33
CA ALA A 184 -3.30 -17.58 13.57
C ALA A 184 -1.82 -18.00 13.48
N LEU A 185 -0.91 -17.07 13.12
CA LEU A 185 0.52 -17.32 13.00
C LEU A 185 1.19 -17.27 14.39
N ASP A 186 1.88 -18.34 14.76
CA ASP A 186 2.76 -18.34 15.92
C ASP A 186 4.08 -17.66 15.58
N THR A 187 4.24 -16.42 16.04
CA THR A 187 5.44 -15.62 15.87
C THR A 187 6.39 -15.64 17.07
N SER A 188 6.18 -16.54 18.04
CA SER A 188 7.02 -16.63 19.24
C SER A 188 8.50 -16.93 18.94
N GLY A 189 8.78 -17.58 17.82
CA GLY A 189 10.15 -17.84 17.34
C GLY A 189 10.81 -16.70 16.54
N SER A 190 10.15 -15.55 16.39
CA SER A 190 10.67 -14.42 15.60
C SER A 190 11.83 -13.71 16.29
N ASN A 191 12.89 -13.40 15.54
CA ASN A 191 13.94 -12.46 15.93
C ASN A 191 13.76 -11.06 15.32
N VAL A 192 12.65 -10.83 14.61
CA VAL A 192 12.32 -9.55 13.97
C VAL A 192 11.57 -8.68 14.99
N GLY A 193 12.30 -7.78 15.64
CA GLY A 193 11.76 -6.86 16.64
C GLY A 193 11.45 -5.47 16.11
N GLY A 194 11.95 -5.11 14.92
CA GLY A 194 11.74 -3.80 14.33
C GLY A 194 12.52 -3.56 13.04
N PRO A 195 12.52 -2.32 12.51
CA PRO A 195 13.21 -1.97 11.27
C PRO A 195 14.71 -2.31 11.27
N GLY A 196 15.38 -2.28 12.43
CA GLY A 196 16.80 -2.64 12.54
C GLY A 196 17.12 -4.12 12.28
N SER A 197 16.11 -5.00 12.24
CA SER A 197 16.27 -6.42 11.91
C SER A 197 16.34 -6.68 10.40
N PHE A 198 16.12 -5.67 9.56
CA PHE A 198 16.09 -5.78 8.10
C PHE A 198 17.50 -5.67 7.50
N LYS A 199 17.74 -6.41 6.44
CA LYS A 199 18.98 -6.34 5.66
C LYS A 199 18.94 -5.14 4.72
N SER A 200 20.11 -4.71 4.21
CA SER A 200 20.23 -3.54 3.33
C SER A 200 19.51 -3.68 1.99
N ASP A 201 19.16 -4.90 1.58
CA ASP A 201 18.53 -5.24 0.31
C ASP A 201 17.00 -5.26 0.36
N SER A 202 16.37 -5.09 1.53
CA SER A 202 14.92 -4.99 1.67
C SER A 202 14.54 -4.19 2.91
N THR A 203 13.75 -3.14 2.74
CA THR A 203 13.25 -2.30 3.84
C THR A 203 11.80 -2.64 4.21
N PRO A 204 11.32 -2.25 5.41
CA PRO A 204 9.89 -2.32 5.73
C PRO A 204 9.02 -1.68 4.65
N ASP A 205 9.39 -0.50 4.16
CA ASP A 205 8.64 0.24 3.14
C ASP A 205 8.55 -0.53 1.81
N ASP A 206 9.58 -1.31 1.46
CA ASP A 206 9.55 -2.16 0.26
C ASP A 206 8.60 -3.34 0.42
N LEU A 207 8.53 -3.93 1.62
CA LEU A 207 7.55 -4.99 1.89
C LEU A 207 6.13 -4.45 2.01
N GLU A 208 5.93 -3.24 2.55
CA GLU A 208 4.63 -2.55 2.55
C GLU A 208 4.14 -2.35 1.12
N TRP A 209 4.98 -1.80 0.24
CA TRP A 209 4.71 -1.69 -1.19
C TRP A 209 4.45 -3.06 -1.83
N GLY A 210 5.22 -4.08 -1.45
CA GLY A 210 5.06 -5.46 -1.92
C GLY A 210 3.68 -6.04 -1.56
N PHE A 211 3.20 -5.85 -0.33
CA PHE A 211 1.87 -6.31 0.10
C PHE A 211 0.73 -5.58 -0.62
N GLU A 212 0.85 -4.26 -0.78
CA GLU A 212 -0.13 -3.48 -1.54
C GLU A 212 -0.20 -3.93 -3.00
N THR A 213 0.97 -4.11 -3.62
CA THR A 213 1.12 -4.57 -5.00
C THR A 213 0.63 -6.00 -5.17
N PHE A 214 0.93 -6.87 -4.21
CA PHE A 214 0.46 -8.25 -4.21
C PHE A 214 -1.08 -8.30 -4.29
N ASN A 215 -1.76 -7.56 -3.40
CA ASN A 215 -3.21 -7.57 -3.34
C ASN A 215 -3.89 -6.84 -4.51
N SER A 216 -3.34 -5.70 -4.92
CA SER A 216 -3.96 -4.84 -5.94
C SER A 216 -3.65 -5.26 -7.38
N VAL A 217 -2.49 -5.87 -7.63
CA VAL A 217 -2.01 -6.24 -8.97
C VAL A 217 -1.88 -7.76 -9.11
N ILE A 218 -1.07 -8.40 -8.27
CA ILE A 218 -0.69 -9.81 -8.46
C ILE A 218 -1.90 -10.74 -8.35
N VAL A 219 -2.68 -10.64 -7.25
CA VAL A 219 -3.88 -11.46 -7.02
C VAL A 219 -4.89 -11.29 -8.16
N ARG A 220 -5.07 -10.08 -8.67
CA ARG A 220 -6.01 -9.83 -9.77
C ARG A 220 -5.56 -10.47 -11.08
N ALA A 221 -4.27 -10.37 -11.41
CA ALA A 221 -3.71 -10.97 -12.60
C ALA A 221 -3.70 -12.50 -12.52
N LEU A 222 -3.46 -13.09 -11.34
CA LEU A 222 -3.56 -14.54 -11.12
C LEU A 222 -4.97 -15.07 -11.37
N ARG A 223 -6.00 -14.33 -10.93
CA ARG A 223 -7.41 -14.68 -11.24
C ARG A 223 -7.71 -14.72 -12.74
N GLN A 224 -6.92 -14.03 -13.55
CA GLN A 224 -7.01 -14.01 -15.01
C GLN A 224 -6.07 -15.04 -15.67
N GLY A 225 -5.45 -15.92 -14.89
CA GLY A 225 -4.50 -16.94 -15.37
C GLY A 225 -3.14 -16.38 -15.78
N LYS A 226 -2.78 -15.16 -15.33
CA LYS A 226 -1.45 -14.59 -15.58
C LYS A 226 -0.44 -15.11 -14.56
N GLY A 227 0.81 -15.27 -14.99
CA GLY A 227 1.92 -15.78 -14.17
C GLY A 227 3.16 -14.90 -14.25
N LEU A 228 4.30 -15.44 -13.81
CA LEU A 228 5.57 -14.71 -13.69
C LEU A 228 5.99 -13.99 -14.98
N ASP A 229 5.86 -14.62 -16.14
CA ASP A 229 6.30 -14.02 -17.42
C ASP A 229 5.49 -12.76 -17.77
N TYR A 230 4.20 -12.74 -17.43
CA TYR A 230 3.37 -11.53 -17.58
C TYR A 230 3.89 -10.38 -16.71
N PHE A 231 4.32 -10.67 -15.48
CA PHE A 231 4.83 -9.63 -14.59
C PHE A 231 6.20 -9.12 -15.05
N ARG A 232 7.07 -9.98 -15.57
CA ARG A 232 8.35 -9.56 -16.17
C ARG A 232 8.17 -8.65 -17.37
N GLU A 233 7.25 -9.01 -18.27
CA GLU A 233 6.92 -8.17 -19.43
C GLU A 233 6.37 -6.81 -18.97
N ARG A 234 5.47 -6.82 -17.99
CA ARG A 234 4.89 -5.60 -17.44
C ARG A 234 5.91 -4.70 -16.75
N ASP A 235 6.82 -5.28 -15.96
CA ASP A 235 7.93 -4.55 -15.34
C ASP A 235 8.80 -3.87 -16.41
N SER A 236 9.11 -4.58 -17.50
CA SER A 236 9.87 -4.01 -18.62
C SER A 236 9.13 -2.85 -19.29
N ASN A 237 7.80 -2.96 -19.45
CA ASN A 237 6.98 -1.92 -20.06
C ASN A 237 6.83 -0.67 -19.17
N GLU A 238 6.82 -0.85 -17.85
CA GLU A 238 6.65 0.22 -16.87
C GLU A 238 7.99 0.73 -16.29
N GLY A 239 9.12 0.16 -16.71
CA GLY A 239 10.45 0.53 -16.24
C GLY A 239 10.70 0.18 -14.77
N LEU A 240 10.03 -0.84 -14.24
CA LEU A 240 10.17 -1.30 -12.85
C LEU A 240 11.30 -2.34 -12.73
N CYS A 241 12.06 -2.27 -11.64
CA CYS A 241 13.13 -3.22 -11.35
C CYS A 241 13.42 -3.35 -9.85
N GLY A 242 14.08 -4.43 -9.44
CA GLY A 242 14.50 -4.65 -8.05
C GLY A 242 13.33 -4.97 -7.11
N THR A 243 13.46 -4.63 -5.84
CA THR A 243 12.46 -4.92 -4.78
C THR A 243 11.10 -4.31 -5.03
N ARG A 244 11.02 -3.24 -5.82
CA ARG A 244 9.77 -2.59 -6.23
C ARG A 244 9.37 -2.93 -7.67
N SER A 245 9.36 -4.22 -7.99
CA SER A 245 8.89 -4.77 -9.27
C SER A 245 7.84 -5.85 -9.06
N TYR A 246 6.95 -6.03 -10.05
CA TYR A 246 5.88 -7.02 -9.99
C TYR A 246 6.42 -8.45 -10.00
N ALA A 247 7.44 -8.73 -10.80
CA ALA A 247 8.08 -10.04 -10.87
C ALA A 247 8.73 -10.40 -9.53
N MET A 248 9.48 -9.48 -8.90
CA MET A 248 10.07 -9.73 -7.58
C MET A 248 9.02 -9.84 -6.48
N THR A 249 7.91 -9.11 -6.58
CA THR A 249 6.78 -9.26 -5.65
C THR A 249 6.15 -10.64 -5.79
N TYR A 250 5.89 -11.08 -7.03
CA TYR A 250 5.34 -12.40 -7.30
C TYR A 250 6.25 -13.49 -6.73
N THR A 251 7.55 -13.45 -7.00
CA THR A 251 8.49 -14.45 -6.49
C THR A 251 8.60 -14.38 -4.97
N GLY A 252 8.70 -13.18 -4.40
CA GLY A 252 8.82 -12.98 -2.96
C GLY A 252 7.65 -13.51 -2.14
N PHE A 253 6.45 -13.63 -2.73
CA PHE A 253 5.27 -14.16 -2.06
C PHE A 253 4.85 -15.56 -2.51
N LEU A 254 5.18 -15.99 -3.74
CA LEU A 254 4.67 -17.22 -4.34
C LEU A 254 5.74 -18.15 -4.95
N ALA A 255 7.03 -17.79 -4.91
CA ALA A 255 8.11 -18.74 -5.20
C ALA A 255 8.39 -19.60 -3.97
N ASP A 256 8.79 -20.85 -4.19
CA ASP A 256 8.95 -21.81 -3.10
C ASP A 256 9.97 -21.34 -2.07
N ASP A 257 11.16 -20.97 -2.51
CA ASP A 257 12.32 -20.57 -1.72
C ASP A 257 12.14 -19.26 -0.95
N GLU A 258 11.34 -18.31 -1.45
CA GLU A 258 11.20 -16.98 -0.83
C GLU A 258 9.93 -16.78 0.00
N ALA A 259 8.86 -17.51 -0.30
CA ALA A 259 7.55 -17.28 0.31
C ALA A 259 7.53 -17.47 1.82
N VAL A 260 6.51 -16.87 2.46
CA VAL A 260 6.14 -17.22 3.84
C VAL A 260 5.77 -18.70 3.86
N ARG A 261 6.42 -19.48 4.72
CA ARG A 261 6.16 -20.92 4.87
C ARG A 261 5.61 -21.19 6.25
N VAL A 262 4.51 -21.93 6.32
CA VAL A 262 3.84 -22.25 7.57
C VAL A 262 3.47 -23.71 7.64
N ARG A 263 3.50 -24.29 8.84
CA ARG A 263 3.01 -25.63 9.11
C ARG A 263 1.78 -25.56 10.02
N LEU A 264 0.68 -26.18 9.60
CA LEU A 264 -0.54 -26.26 10.42
C LEU A 264 -0.29 -27.15 11.64
N ARG A 265 -0.62 -26.65 12.82
CA ARG A 265 -0.55 -27.40 14.08
C ARG A 265 -1.90 -28.05 14.42
N PRO A 266 -1.91 -29.10 15.28
CA PRO A 266 -3.15 -29.74 15.73
C PRO A 266 -4.13 -28.81 16.46
N ASP A 267 -3.63 -27.72 17.05
CA ASP A 267 -4.44 -26.71 17.74
C ASP A 267 -5.09 -25.68 16.80
N GLY A 268 -4.85 -25.78 15.49
CA GLY A 268 -5.37 -24.87 14.48
C GLY A 268 -4.53 -23.61 14.26
N THR A 269 -3.39 -23.46 14.95
CA THR A 269 -2.42 -22.40 14.70
C THR A 269 -1.39 -22.80 13.64
N PHE A 270 -0.59 -21.83 13.20
CA PHE A 270 0.43 -22.04 12.18
C PHE A 270 1.82 -21.77 12.73
N GLU A 271 2.68 -22.78 12.71
CA GLU A 271 4.11 -22.60 12.98
C GLU A 271 4.79 -21.92 11.80
N VAL A 272 5.42 -20.78 12.03
CA VAL A 272 6.17 -20.06 11.00
C VAL A 272 7.53 -20.72 10.78
N ARG A 273 7.78 -21.17 9.54
CA ARG A 273 9.07 -21.74 9.09
C ARG A 273 9.94 -20.73 8.36
N ASN A 274 9.32 -19.75 7.69
CA ASN A 274 10.01 -18.70 6.94
C ASN A 274 9.14 -17.44 6.86
N GLY A 275 9.77 -16.29 6.63
CA GLY A 275 9.07 -15.05 6.28
C GLY A 275 8.74 -14.12 7.45
N PHE A 276 9.47 -14.19 8.57
CA PHE A 276 9.23 -13.35 9.74
C PHE A 276 9.21 -11.84 9.45
N HIS A 277 10.06 -11.33 8.55
CA HIS A 277 10.02 -9.91 8.13
C HIS A 277 8.70 -9.53 7.45
N ARG A 278 8.17 -10.40 6.58
CA ARG A 278 6.88 -10.19 5.91
C ARG A 278 5.73 -10.24 6.91
N ILE A 279 5.78 -11.18 7.85
CA ILE A 279 4.76 -11.28 8.91
C ILE A 279 4.78 -10.04 9.82
N TRP A 280 5.97 -9.58 10.21
CA TRP A 280 6.13 -8.37 11.02
C TRP A 280 5.53 -7.14 10.32
N VAL A 281 5.80 -6.97 9.01
CA VAL A 281 5.21 -5.88 8.23
C VAL A 281 3.69 -6.04 8.10
N ALA A 282 3.20 -7.24 7.81
CA ALA A 282 1.76 -7.51 7.71
C ALA A 282 1.00 -7.20 9.01
N GLN A 283 1.58 -7.56 10.17
CA GLN A 283 1.04 -7.22 11.49
C GLN A 283 0.99 -5.71 11.70
N ARG A 284 2.06 -4.99 11.35
CA ARG A 284 2.12 -3.52 11.45
C ARG A 284 1.11 -2.83 10.54
N MET A 285 0.89 -3.36 9.34
CA MET A 285 -0.12 -2.90 8.38
C MET A 285 -1.56 -3.26 8.81
N GLY A 286 -1.73 -4.13 9.80
CA GLY A 286 -3.06 -4.59 10.24
C GLY A 286 -3.75 -5.49 9.23
N LEU A 287 -3.00 -6.25 8.42
CA LEU A 287 -3.57 -7.20 7.46
C LEU A 287 -4.25 -8.37 8.19
N ALA A 288 -5.42 -8.78 7.69
CA ALA A 288 -6.15 -9.92 8.25
C ALA A 288 -5.50 -11.26 7.86
N ASP A 289 -4.98 -11.33 6.63
CA ASP A 289 -4.44 -12.54 6.02
C ASP A 289 -3.26 -12.21 5.08
N ILE A 290 -2.35 -13.17 4.92
CA ILE A 290 -1.18 -13.07 4.05
C ILE A 290 -1.01 -14.32 3.17
N PRO A 291 -0.45 -14.19 1.96
CA PRO A 291 -0.11 -15.35 1.15
C PRO A 291 1.01 -16.14 1.84
N ALA A 292 0.80 -17.44 2.01
CA ALA A 292 1.81 -18.35 2.53
C ALA A 292 1.67 -19.73 1.88
N LYS A 293 2.79 -20.43 1.78
CA LYS A 293 2.83 -21.85 1.48
C LYS A 293 2.55 -22.64 2.75
N VAL A 294 1.50 -23.44 2.73
CA VAL A 294 1.17 -24.39 3.80
C VAL A 294 1.91 -25.69 3.50
N VAL A 295 2.78 -26.08 4.42
CA VAL A 295 3.55 -27.33 4.35
C VAL A 295 3.08 -28.28 5.45
N ASP A 296 3.24 -29.57 5.20
CA ASP A 296 2.98 -30.63 6.18
C ASP A 296 4.04 -30.68 7.30
#